data_AF-A0A1B8GCH3-F1
#
_entry.id   AF-A0A1B8GCH3-F1
#
_cell.length_a   1.000
_cell.length_b   1.000
_cell.length_c   1.000
_cell.angle_alpha   90.00
_cell.angle_beta   90.00
_cell.angle_gamma   90.00
#
_symmetry.space_group_name_H-M   'P 1'
#
loop_
_entity.id
_entity.type
_entity.pdbx_description
1 polymer ?
#
loop_
_entity_poly.entity_id
_entity_poly.type
_entity_poly.pdbx_seq_one_letter_code
_entity_poly.pdbx_strand_id
1 'polypeptide(L)'
;MISIGQKLGVLLAFSASSTLGQQVYISADGPSHRPNCESCNYTTTPTYHFTQFSFTQTETYRTATSRPVPSTTASYAPHFSDLSTLVPDISTTTWGNWDPNATAQATDSANPYGNAAWTAMWHAANVSNFTEVPLYTTTVSPTALPTSELILPPADYFGPTDCYTFPEDFIFGVAGSASQIEGAVAMEGKSPSLMEILPGAQGKSKDYVTNENYYLYKQDIERLASMGVKYYSFSIAWTRILPFALPGTPVNQQGLDHYSDLIDFILEKGMIPTVTMFHFDTPLQFFGGNNSQAADDALIGYVNGGYQNETFTDAFVNYGKILLTNYADRVPIWFTFNEPLLYCDNGKSVNNVIKAHAQLYHFYHEDVQGTGKLGIKFNDNFGVPKDPKNQSDLDATNHFNDFQLATFCNPIFLGIDYPEAFKITIPDYVPLTPEDLAYVGNTSDFLGIDPYTATVVSQPPEGVEACAKNSSSPNFPYCVTQETQNVFGWNIGYRSQSYVYITPTYLRTYLSYLYNTFKKPVLVSEFGFPVFAESESAAVEDQLFDSPRSQYYLSFMSEILKSIHEDGVNVMGALAWSFADNWEFGDYTQQFGLQYVNRTSQERRFKKSFFDLVDFVATRMGSS
;
A
#
# COMPACT_ATOMS: atom_id res chain seq x y z
N MET A 1 56.65 -43.26 4.20
CA MET A 1 56.56 -44.07 5.44
C MET A 1 55.94 -43.15 6.48
N ILE A 2 54.72 -43.29 7.01
CA ILE A 2 53.81 -44.42 7.19
C ILE A 2 52.36 -43.87 7.14
N SER A 3 51.46 -44.72 6.69
CA SER A 3 50.00 -44.54 6.54
C SER A 3 49.24 -44.80 7.85
N ILE A 4 47.91 -44.60 7.78
CA ILE A 4 46.80 -45.06 8.65
C ILE A 4 46.31 -43.98 9.63
N GLY A 5 45.03 -43.62 9.72
CA GLY A 5 43.82 -44.17 9.11
C GLY A 5 42.57 -43.39 9.55
N GLN A 6 41.51 -43.56 8.76
CA GLN A 6 40.19 -42.91 8.85
C GLN A 6 39.49 -43.06 10.21
N LYS A 7 38.73 -42.03 10.60
CA LYS A 7 37.38 -42.20 11.16
C LYS A 7 36.43 -41.17 10.55
N LEU A 8 35.49 -41.68 9.76
CA LEU A 8 34.30 -41.00 9.24
C LEU A 8 33.31 -40.85 10.40
N GLY A 9 32.93 -39.62 10.72
CA GLY A 9 31.80 -39.29 11.57
C GLY A 9 30.96 -38.25 10.84
N VAL A 10 29.89 -38.71 10.19
CA VAL A 10 28.89 -37.83 9.56
C VAL A 10 28.08 -37.21 10.68
N LEU A 11 28.39 -35.96 11.03
CA LEU A 11 27.43 -35.06 11.67
C LEU A 11 26.80 -34.23 10.56
N LEU A 12 25.52 -34.48 10.29
CA LEU A 12 24.66 -33.57 9.54
C LEU A 12 24.49 -32.29 10.36
N ALA A 13 25.41 -31.35 10.19
CA ALA A 13 25.20 -29.98 10.61
C ALA A 13 24.34 -29.31 9.54
N PHE A 14 23.06 -29.11 9.85
CA PHE A 14 22.26 -28.07 9.19
C PHE A 14 22.87 -26.73 9.60
N SER A 15 23.83 -26.24 8.82
CA SER A 15 24.25 -24.84 8.89
C SER A 15 23.14 -24.00 8.28
N ALA A 16 22.17 -23.59 9.08
CA ALA A 16 21.40 -22.39 8.80
C ALA A 16 22.37 -21.22 8.93
N SER A 17 22.95 -20.81 7.80
CA SER A 17 23.65 -19.53 7.70
C SER A 17 22.59 -18.43 7.84
N SER A 18 22.30 -18.02 9.07
CA SER A 18 21.63 -16.76 9.35
C SER A 18 22.61 -15.65 8.99
N THR A 19 22.49 -15.11 7.78
CA THR A 19 23.08 -13.81 7.45
C THR A 19 22.34 -12.75 8.26
N LEU A 20 22.79 -12.53 9.50
CA LEU A 20 22.36 -11.40 10.32
C LEU A 20 22.99 -10.15 9.72
N GLY A 21 22.22 -9.39 8.94
CA GLY A 21 22.53 -8.01 8.61
C GLY A 21 22.43 -7.16 9.87
N GLN A 22 23.41 -7.23 10.77
CA GLN A 22 23.44 -6.40 11.97
C GLN A 22 23.98 -5.02 11.60
N GLN A 23 23.28 -3.96 12.00
CA GLN A 23 23.78 -2.60 11.88
C GLN A 23 25.01 -2.44 12.79
N VAL A 24 26.17 -2.11 12.21
CA VAL A 24 27.42 -1.91 12.97
C VAL A 24 27.84 -0.45 12.86
N TYR A 25 27.86 0.26 13.98
CA TYR A 25 28.47 1.58 14.07
C TYR A 25 30.00 1.44 14.13
N ILE A 26 30.68 1.89 13.07
CA ILE A 26 32.15 1.97 12.99
C ILE A 26 32.56 3.42 13.25
N SER A 27 33.34 3.66 14.31
CA SER A 27 33.92 4.98 14.59
C SER A 27 35.05 5.29 13.60
N ALA A 28 35.02 6.46 12.98
CA ALA A 28 36.10 6.98 12.15
C ALA A 28 36.43 8.42 12.57
N ASP A 29 37.72 8.74 12.68
CA ASP A 29 38.19 10.08 13.02
C ASP A 29 38.51 10.87 11.74
N GLY A 30 38.00 12.10 11.66
CA GLY A 30 38.31 13.04 10.57
C GLY A 30 37.30 13.04 9.41
N PRO A 31 37.49 13.91 8.40
CA PRO A 31 36.60 13.99 7.26
C PRO A 31 36.68 12.71 6.42
N SER A 32 35.55 12.31 5.82
CA SER A 32 35.53 11.24 4.83
C SER A 32 36.50 11.56 3.68
N HIS A 33 37.35 10.60 3.29
CA HIS A 33 38.14 10.70 2.08
C HIS A 33 37.23 11.00 0.88
N ARG A 34 37.67 11.88 -0.02
CA ARG A 34 36.92 12.20 -1.25
C ARG A 34 36.78 10.91 -2.07
N PRO A 35 35.58 10.33 -2.23
CA PRO A 35 35.41 8.98 -2.78
C PRO A 35 35.94 8.80 -4.20
N ASN A 36 36.01 9.90 -4.97
CA ASN A 36 36.41 9.90 -6.38
C ASN A 36 37.75 10.63 -6.63
N CYS A 37 38.62 10.74 -5.62
CA CYS A 37 39.89 11.45 -5.75
C CYS A 37 41.05 10.54 -5.34
N GLU A 38 41.26 9.45 -6.08
CA GLU A 38 42.31 8.45 -5.81
C GLU A 38 43.74 9.01 -5.97
N SER A 39 43.90 10.16 -6.65
CA SER A 39 45.17 10.87 -6.76
C SER A 39 44.99 12.38 -6.53
N CYS A 40 45.01 12.82 -5.27
CA CYS A 40 45.10 14.24 -4.90
C CYS A 40 46.50 14.82 -5.19
N ASN A 41 47.04 14.65 -6.40
CA ASN A 41 48.27 15.30 -6.84
C ASN A 41 47.95 16.45 -7.80
N TYR A 42 47.02 17.32 -7.39
CA TYR A 42 46.77 18.59 -8.08
C TYR A 42 47.81 19.63 -7.63
N THR A 43 49.05 19.49 -8.10
CA THR A 43 50.06 20.57 -8.02
C THR A 43 49.84 21.64 -9.11
N THR A 44 48.79 21.51 -9.91
CA THR A 44 48.41 22.50 -10.93
C THR A 44 47.74 23.70 -10.27
N THR A 45 48.47 24.80 -10.15
CA THR A 45 47.87 26.11 -9.90
C THR A 45 46.94 26.46 -11.07
N PRO A 46 45.69 26.91 -10.82
CA PRO A 46 44.77 27.30 -11.89
C PRO A 46 45.38 28.40 -12.75
N THR A 47 45.25 28.26 -14.07
CA THR A 47 45.63 29.29 -15.05
C THR A 47 44.39 29.99 -15.56
N TYR A 48 44.37 31.31 -15.47
CA TYR A 48 43.22 32.14 -15.83
C TYR A 48 43.44 32.78 -17.20
N HIS A 49 42.41 32.75 -18.04
CA HIS A 49 42.41 33.38 -19.35
C HIS A 49 41.03 34.01 -19.64
N PHE A 50 41.02 35.10 -20.40
CA PHE A 50 39.79 35.74 -20.86
C PHE A 50 39.37 35.15 -22.20
N THR A 51 38.11 34.75 -22.31
CA THR A 51 37.47 34.29 -23.56
C THR A 51 36.28 35.19 -23.88
N GLN A 52 35.92 35.31 -25.16
CA GLN A 52 34.63 35.90 -25.51
C GLN A 52 33.50 35.02 -24.98
N PHE A 53 32.52 35.65 -24.34
CA PHE A 53 31.34 34.98 -23.84
C PHE A 53 30.37 34.68 -25.00
N SER A 54 29.90 33.44 -25.07
CA SER A 54 28.78 33.04 -25.91
C SER A 54 27.82 32.15 -25.11
N PHE A 55 26.52 32.33 -25.32
CA PHE A 55 25.55 31.33 -24.88
C PHE A 55 25.70 30.11 -25.78
N THR A 56 26.06 28.97 -25.20
CA THR A 56 25.95 27.67 -25.87
C THR A 56 24.66 27.03 -25.37
N GLN A 57 23.80 26.56 -26.27
CA GLN A 57 22.65 25.76 -25.87
C GLN A 57 23.15 24.42 -25.35
N THR A 58 23.19 24.26 -24.04
CA THR A 58 23.68 23.05 -23.35
C THR A 58 22.56 22.08 -22.98
N GLU A 59 21.31 22.49 -23.16
CA GLU A 59 20.13 21.73 -22.75
C GLU A 59 19.47 21.05 -23.96
N THR A 60 19.49 19.72 -23.96
CA THR A 60 18.61 18.89 -24.78
C THR A 60 17.46 18.41 -23.91
N TYR A 61 16.22 18.50 -24.38
CA TYR A 61 15.06 17.96 -23.66
C TYR A 61 14.75 16.53 -24.11
N ARG A 62 14.21 15.73 -23.18
CA ARG A 62 13.64 14.41 -23.43
C ARG A 62 12.16 14.44 -23.08
N THR A 63 11.40 13.47 -23.58
CA THR A 63 9.97 13.31 -23.28
C THR A 63 9.71 11.93 -22.71
N ALA A 64 8.77 11.83 -21.75
CA ALA A 64 8.31 10.54 -21.24
C ALA A 64 7.76 9.68 -22.37
N THR A 65 7.96 8.37 -22.29
CA THR A 65 7.56 7.43 -23.35
C THR A 65 6.24 6.77 -22.97
N SER A 66 5.19 7.06 -23.75
CA SER A 66 3.87 6.51 -23.53
C SER A 66 3.79 5.01 -23.79
N ARG A 67 2.87 4.33 -23.09
CA ARG A 67 2.57 2.93 -23.31
C ARG A 67 1.96 2.72 -24.70
N PRO A 68 2.40 1.69 -25.46
CA PRO A 68 1.72 1.33 -26.68
C PRO A 68 0.37 0.68 -26.37
N VAL A 69 -0.61 0.87 -27.26
CA VAL A 69 -1.86 0.12 -27.25
C VAL A 69 -1.52 -1.38 -27.41
N PRO A 70 -2.06 -2.27 -26.56
CA PRO A 70 -1.71 -3.68 -26.62
C PRO A 70 -2.33 -4.34 -27.85
N SER A 71 -1.63 -5.33 -28.40
CA SER A 71 -2.14 -6.17 -29.48
C SER A 71 -2.96 -7.37 -28.99
N THR A 72 -2.78 -7.76 -27.73
CA THR A 72 -3.48 -8.88 -27.07
C THR A 72 -3.63 -8.61 -25.58
N THR A 73 -4.74 -9.04 -25.00
CA THR A 73 -4.99 -9.03 -23.55
C THR A 73 -4.82 -10.45 -23.01
N ALA A 74 -4.00 -10.63 -21.97
CA ALA A 74 -3.87 -11.91 -21.28
C ALA A 74 -5.09 -12.18 -20.42
N SER A 75 -5.43 -13.45 -20.25
CA SER A 75 -6.47 -13.90 -19.32
C SER A 75 -5.85 -14.70 -18.17
N TYR A 76 -6.35 -14.50 -16.95
CA TYR A 76 -5.78 -15.09 -15.72
C TYR A 76 -6.76 -15.99 -14.97
N ALA A 77 -7.98 -16.17 -15.47
CA ALA A 77 -8.99 -17.10 -14.97
C ALA A 77 -10.07 -17.31 -16.05
N PRO A 78 -10.93 -18.34 -15.94
CA PRO A 78 -12.11 -18.45 -16.80
C PRO A 78 -13.00 -17.20 -16.73
N HIS A 79 -13.76 -16.92 -17.79
CA HIS A 79 -14.64 -15.75 -17.83
C HIS A 79 -15.81 -15.87 -16.84
N PHE A 80 -16.42 -14.73 -16.49
CA PHE A 80 -17.57 -14.69 -15.58
C PHE A 80 -18.70 -15.66 -15.98
N SER A 81 -18.97 -15.84 -17.28
CA SER A 81 -19.99 -16.79 -17.75
C SER A 81 -19.75 -18.22 -17.26
N ASP A 82 -18.49 -18.62 -17.12
CA ASP A 82 -18.07 -19.95 -16.69
C ASP A 82 -17.99 -20.05 -15.16
N LEU A 83 -17.66 -18.93 -14.49
CA LEU A 83 -17.50 -18.87 -13.02
C LEU A 83 -18.79 -18.53 -12.26
N SER A 84 -19.81 -17.99 -12.93
CA SER A 84 -21.04 -17.48 -12.30
C SER A 84 -21.76 -18.50 -11.40
N THR A 85 -21.59 -19.80 -11.67
CA THR A 85 -22.18 -20.88 -10.86
C THR A 85 -21.47 -21.15 -9.53
N LEU A 86 -20.25 -20.64 -9.34
CA LEU A 86 -19.45 -20.79 -8.11
C LEU A 86 -19.95 -19.90 -6.96
N VAL A 87 -20.76 -18.89 -7.28
CA VAL A 87 -21.43 -18.03 -6.29
C VAL A 87 -22.94 -18.10 -6.55
N PRO A 88 -23.57 -19.24 -6.21
CA PRO A 88 -25.00 -19.39 -6.41
C PRO A 88 -25.76 -18.36 -5.56
N ASP A 89 -26.92 -17.93 -6.03
CA ASP A 89 -27.82 -17.00 -5.34
C ASP A 89 -27.43 -15.50 -5.37
N ILE A 90 -26.57 -15.07 -6.30
CA ILE A 90 -26.42 -13.64 -6.60
C ILE A 90 -27.68 -13.13 -7.32
N SER A 91 -28.37 -12.18 -6.70
CA SER A 91 -29.32 -11.30 -7.40
C SER A 91 -28.67 -9.93 -7.59
N THR A 92 -28.96 -9.27 -8.71
CA THR A 92 -28.48 -7.92 -8.97
C THR A 92 -29.63 -6.92 -9.00
N THR A 93 -29.35 -5.69 -8.58
CA THR A 93 -30.27 -4.55 -8.67
C THR A 93 -29.48 -3.26 -8.80
N THR A 94 -30.19 -2.15 -8.97
CA THR A 94 -29.63 -0.80 -9.01
C THR A 94 -30.29 0.05 -7.93
N TRP A 95 -29.59 1.09 -7.47
CA TRP A 95 -30.13 2.06 -6.52
C TRP A 95 -29.89 3.48 -7.02
N GLY A 96 -30.65 4.43 -6.46
CA GLY A 96 -30.49 5.84 -6.80
C GLY A 96 -29.26 6.48 -6.17
N ASN A 97 -29.33 7.81 -6.09
CA ASN A 97 -28.39 8.65 -5.35
C ASN A 97 -29.04 9.08 -4.04
N TRP A 98 -28.23 9.31 -3.02
CA TRP A 98 -28.72 9.82 -1.74
C TRP A 98 -28.39 11.30 -1.62
N ASP A 99 -29.42 12.08 -1.31
CA ASP A 99 -29.35 13.50 -1.01
C ASP A 99 -30.07 13.74 0.33
N PRO A 100 -29.38 14.18 1.40
CA PRO A 100 -29.99 14.45 2.68
C PRO A 100 -31.00 15.61 2.65
N ASN A 101 -30.97 16.45 1.61
CA ASN A 101 -31.93 17.54 1.40
C ASN A 101 -33.13 17.13 0.54
N ALA A 102 -33.14 15.89 0.03
CA ALA A 102 -34.24 15.40 -0.79
C ALA A 102 -35.55 15.36 0.02
N THR A 103 -36.62 15.91 -0.56
CA THR A 103 -37.97 15.91 0.05
C THR A 103 -38.78 14.68 -0.35
N ALA A 104 -38.38 13.98 -1.42
CA ALA A 104 -39.02 12.75 -1.87
C ALA A 104 -38.57 11.58 -0.99
N GLN A 105 -39.52 10.81 -0.49
CA GLN A 105 -39.25 9.58 0.26
C GLN A 105 -39.43 8.36 -0.64
N ALA A 106 -38.54 7.38 -0.50
CA ALA A 106 -38.69 6.09 -1.14
C ALA A 106 -39.96 5.39 -0.63
N THR A 107 -40.69 4.73 -1.53
CA THR A 107 -42.01 4.13 -1.25
C THR A 107 -41.99 2.61 -1.17
N ASP A 108 -40.85 1.98 -1.40
CA ASP A 108 -40.65 0.53 -1.46
C ASP A 108 -40.34 -0.10 -0.10
N SER A 109 -41.01 0.35 0.98
CA SER A 109 -40.77 -0.08 2.37
C SER A 109 -41.01 -1.58 2.64
N ALA A 110 -41.69 -2.29 1.73
CA ALA A 110 -41.86 -3.74 1.80
C ALA A 110 -40.65 -4.53 1.26
N ASN A 111 -39.77 -3.89 0.49
CA ASN A 111 -38.55 -4.51 -0.02
C ASN A 111 -37.42 -4.32 1.01
N PRO A 112 -36.90 -5.39 1.65
CA PRO A 112 -35.85 -5.29 2.66
C PRO A 112 -34.53 -4.74 2.12
N TYR A 113 -34.35 -4.73 0.79
CA TYR A 113 -33.17 -4.21 0.10
C TYR A 113 -33.53 -3.07 -0.87
N GLY A 114 -34.72 -2.49 -0.74
CA GLY A 114 -35.18 -1.38 -1.58
C GLY A 114 -34.47 -0.06 -1.29
N ASN A 115 -34.83 0.97 -2.04
CA ASN A 115 -34.35 2.34 -1.85
C ASN A 115 -34.65 2.85 -0.44
N ALA A 116 -35.80 2.51 0.15
CA ALA A 116 -36.14 2.89 1.52
C ALA A 116 -35.13 2.35 2.55
N ALA A 117 -34.78 1.05 2.45
CA ALA A 117 -33.80 0.44 3.35
C ALA A 117 -32.39 0.99 3.12
N TRP A 118 -32.02 1.20 1.85
CA TRP A 118 -30.73 1.78 1.49
C TRP A 118 -30.57 3.23 1.97
N THR A 119 -31.58 4.08 1.76
CA THR A 119 -31.61 5.46 2.25
C THR A 119 -31.59 5.52 3.78
N ALA A 120 -32.24 4.57 4.48
CA ALA A 120 -32.20 4.50 5.93
C ALA A 120 -30.77 4.29 6.48
N MET A 121 -29.89 3.59 5.76
CA MET A 121 -28.48 3.44 6.16
C MET A 121 -27.74 4.79 6.12
N TRP A 122 -27.96 5.59 5.08
CA TRP A 122 -27.38 6.93 5.00
C TRP A 122 -27.90 7.88 6.09
N HIS A 123 -29.19 7.81 6.41
CA HIS A 123 -29.73 8.55 7.56
C HIS A 123 -29.12 8.09 8.89
N ALA A 124 -28.89 6.78 9.07
CA ALA A 124 -28.24 6.24 10.26
C ALA A 124 -26.77 6.67 10.37
N ALA A 125 -26.04 6.72 9.25
CA ALA A 125 -24.67 7.19 9.21
C ALA A 125 -24.52 8.66 9.65
N ASN A 126 -25.57 9.47 9.45
CA ASN A 126 -25.64 10.87 9.88
C ASN A 126 -24.43 11.71 9.41
N VAL A 127 -24.01 11.49 8.16
CA VAL A 127 -22.92 12.23 7.54
C VAL A 127 -23.42 13.64 7.20
N SER A 128 -22.74 14.66 7.73
CA SER A 128 -23.03 16.09 7.46
C SER A 128 -21.90 16.72 6.64
N ASN A 129 -22.20 17.79 5.89
CA ASN A 129 -21.25 18.50 5.01
C ASN A 129 -20.63 17.63 3.90
N PHE A 130 -21.41 16.72 3.29
CA PHE A 130 -20.98 16.08 2.05
C PHE A 130 -21.15 17.07 0.87
N THR A 131 -20.29 16.98 -0.16
CA THR A 131 -20.46 17.80 -1.37
C THR A 131 -21.68 17.33 -2.15
N GLU A 132 -22.72 18.16 -2.14
CA GLU A 132 -24.06 17.84 -2.67
C GLU A 132 -24.10 17.71 -4.20
N VAL A 133 -23.16 18.36 -4.90
CA VAL A 133 -23.07 18.37 -6.36
C VAL A 133 -21.61 18.12 -6.75
N PRO A 134 -21.25 16.92 -7.22
CA PRO A 134 -19.93 16.68 -7.79
C PRO A 134 -19.75 17.54 -9.05
N LEU A 135 -18.51 17.88 -9.41
CA LEU A 135 -18.24 18.60 -10.66
C LEU A 135 -18.72 17.79 -11.88
N TYR A 136 -18.67 16.46 -11.76
CA TYR A 136 -19.12 15.52 -12.76
C TYR A 136 -20.18 14.57 -12.18
N THR A 137 -21.19 14.24 -12.98
CA THR A 137 -22.25 13.26 -12.60
C THR A 137 -22.26 12.03 -13.51
N THR A 138 -21.33 11.97 -14.46
CA THR A 138 -21.15 10.86 -15.41
C THR A 138 -19.66 10.73 -15.71
N THR A 139 -19.20 9.55 -16.10
CA THR A 139 -17.80 9.31 -16.47
C THR A 139 -17.36 10.26 -17.59
N VAL A 140 -16.25 10.96 -17.36
CA VAL A 140 -15.68 11.92 -18.30
C VAL A 140 -14.94 11.19 -19.41
N SER A 141 -15.21 11.58 -20.65
CA SER A 141 -14.42 11.11 -21.80
C SER A 141 -13.00 11.68 -21.72
N PRO A 142 -11.95 10.84 -21.85
CA PRO A 142 -10.57 11.30 -21.71
C PRO A 142 -10.14 12.17 -22.89
N THR A 143 -9.28 13.13 -22.61
CA THR A 143 -8.60 13.95 -23.61
C THR A 143 -7.14 13.53 -23.73
N ALA A 144 -6.62 13.51 -24.96
CA ALA A 144 -5.23 13.17 -25.22
C ALA A 144 -4.30 14.23 -24.63
N LEU A 145 -3.17 13.78 -24.06
CA LEU A 145 -2.19 14.68 -23.46
C LEU A 145 -1.27 15.30 -24.51
N PRO A 146 -1.04 16.62 -24.45
CA PRO A 146 -0.07 17.26 -25.32
C PRO A 146 1.35 16.82 -24.95
N THR A 147 2.19 16.55 -25.95
CA THR A 147 3.60 16.16 -25.74
C THR A 147 4.40 17.18 -24.92
N SER A 148 3.98 18.44 -24.91
CA SER A 148 4.58 19.49 -24.06
C SER A 148 4.44 19.21 -22.56
N GLU A 149 3.40 18.49 -22.13
CA GLU A 149 3.24 18.05 -20.74
C GLU A 149 4.15 16.87 -20.38
N LEU A 150 4.74 16.20 -21.37
CA LEU A 150 5.61 15.04 -21.18
C LEU A 150 7.10 15.40 -21.21
N ILE A 151 7.46 16.69 -21.32
CA ILE A 151 8.85 17.15 -21.30
C ILE A 151 9.43 16.93 -19.90
N LEU A 152 10.56 16.22 -19.81
CA LEU A 152 11.23 15.98 -18.54
C LEU A 152 11.72 17.30 -17.93
N PRO A 153 11.53 17.51 -16.62
CA PRO A 153 12.10 18.65 -15.90
C PRO A 153 13.63 18.55 -15.80
N PRO A 154 14.33 19.66 -15.47
CA PRO A 154 15.74 19.63 -15.14
C PRO A 154 16.09 18.58 -14.07
N ALA A 155 17.16 17.83 -14.30
CA ALA A 155 17.65 16.82 -13.37
C ALA A 155 18.24 17.46 -12.10
N ASP A 156 18.16 16.75 -10.97
CA ASP A 156 18.90 17.13 -9.77
C ASP A 156 20.41 16.92 -10.00
N TYR A 157 21.24 17.73 -9.31
CA TYR A 157 22.70 17.67 -9.46
C TYR A 157 23.28 16.32 -8.99
N PHE A 158 22.70 15.74 -7.94
CA PHE A 158 23.05 14.41 -7.45
C PHE A 158 21.97 13.42 -7.87
N GLY A 159 22.40 12.23 -8.31
CA GLY A 159 21.50 11.16 -8.69
C GLY A 159 22.13 9.78 -8.45
N PRO A 160 21.36 8.71 -8.63
CA PRO A 160 21.85 7.35 -8.51
C PRO A 160 23.02 7.07 -9.46
N THR A 161 24.06 6.42 -8.94
CA THR A 161 25.29 6.10 -9.70
C THR A 161 25.48 4.59 -9.93
N ASP A 162 24.58 3.75 -9.41
CA ASP A 162 24.60 2.31 -9.64
C ASP A 162 24.21 1.96 -11.09
N CYS A 163 24.58 0.74 -11.50
CA CYS A 163 24.34 0.21 -12.84
C CYS A 163 23.46 -1.07 -12.81
N TYR A 164 22.67 -1.25 -11.75
CA TYR A 164 21.80 -2.43 -11.63
C TYR A 164 20.56 -2.30 -12.52
N THR A 165 20.01 -3.45 -12.93
CA THR A 165 18.81 -3.54 -13.76
C THR A 165 17.72 -4.35 -13.05
N PHE A 166 16.46 -4.01 -13.26
CA PHE A 166 15.34 -4.77 -12.72
C PHE A 166 15.16 -6.09 -13.48
N PRO A 167 14.66 -7.15 -12.83
CA PRO A 167 14.16 -8.34 -13.52
C PRO A 167 13.14 -7.98 -14.62
N GLU A 168 13.10 -8.76 -15.69
CA GLU A 168 12.22 -8.50 -16.84
C GLU A 168 10.73 -8.46 -16.46
N ASP A 169 10.35 -9.30 -15.50
CA ASP A 169 9.01 -9.43 -14.96
C ASP A 169 8.71 -8.49 -13.78
N PHE A 170 9.62 -7.58 -13.43
CA PHE A 170 9.44 -6.65 -12.32
C PHE A 170 8.16 -5.81 -12.47
N ILE A 171 7.35 -5.80 -11.42
CA ILE A 171 6.06 -5.11 -11.36
C ILE A 171 6.31 -3.69 -10.88
N PHE A 172 6.33 -2.73 -11.80
CA PHE A 172 6.40 -1.31 -11.48
C PHE A 172 5.11 -0.57 -11.83
N GLY A 173 4.57 0.14 -10.86
CA GLY A 173 3.29 0.84 -11.00
C GLY A 173 3.08 1.94 -9.98
N VAL A 174 1.84 2.43 -9.97
CA VAL A 174 1.34 3.40 -8.99
C VAL A 174 0.11 2.85 -8.29
N ALA A 175 -0.14 3.31 -7.07
CA ALA A 175 -1.25 2.89 -6.24
C ALA A 175 -2.22 4.04 -5.93
N GLY A 176 -3.46 3.67 -5.64
CA GLY A 176 -4.51 4.48 -5.01
C GLY A 176 -5.54 3.57 -4.35
N SER A 177 -6.42 4.14 -3.53
CA SER A 177 -7.50 3.41 -2.86
C SER A 177 -8.84 4.11 -3.05
N ALA A 178 -9.92 3.33 -3.14
CA ALA A 178 -11.27 3.79 -3.48
C ALA A 178 -11.70 4.98 -2.62
N SER A 179 -11.66 4.84 -1.30
CA SER A 179 -12.09 5.89 -0.37
C SER A 179 -11.25 7.17 -0.44
N GLN A 180 -9.99 7.08 -0.86
CA GLN A 180 -9.06 8.21 -0.90
C GLN A 180 -9.08 8.95 -2.23
N ILE A 181 -9.56 8.34 -3.32
CA ILE A 181 -9.49 8.90 -4.68
C ILE A 181 -10.84 9.03 -5.40
N GLU A 182 -11.81 8.14 -5.14
CA GLU A 182 -13.02 8.03 -5.97
C GLU A 182 -13.96 9.21 -5.80
N GLY A 183 -14.25 9.57 -4.54
CA GLY A 183 -15.36 10.45 -4.19
C GLY A 183 -16.71 9.80 -4.51
N ALA A 184 -17.69 10.57 -4.98
CA ALA A 184 -19.02 10.09 -5.36
C ALA A 184 -19.67 9.19 -4.28
N VAL A 185 -19.48 9.56 -3.00
CA VAL A 185 -19.66 8.64 -1.86
C VAL A 185 -21.08 8.14 -1.65
N ALA A 186 -22.08 8.85 -2.17
CA ALA A 186 -23.51 8.58 -2.03
C ALA A 186 -24.22 8.36 -3.39
N MET A 187 -23.44 8.08 -4.44
CA MET A 187 -23.93 7.94 -5.81
C MET A 187 -24.05 6.47 -6.21
N GLU A 188 -25.03 6.18 -7.06
CA GLU A 188 -25.20 4.88 -7.74
C GLU A 188 -25.20 3.69 -6.78
N GLY A 189 -25.94 3.81 -5.68
CA GLY A 189 -26.14 2.71 -4.74
C GLY A 189 -25.03 2.43 -3.74
N LYS A 190 -23.92 3.19 -3.73
CA LYS A 190 -22.92 3.07 -2.66
C LYS A 190 -23.58 3.29 -1.29
N SER A 191 -23.33 2.39 -0.34
CA SER A 191 -23.73 2.57 1.06
C SER A 191 -22.60 3.21 1.90
N PRO A 192 -22.92 3.76 3.09
CA PRO A 192 -21.91 4.35 3.98
C PRO A 192 -20.90 3.32 4.48
N SER A 193 -19.65 3.74 4.62
CA SER A 193 -18.58 2.97 5.23
C SER A 193 -17.97 3.70 6.44
N LEU A 194 -17.06 3.02 7.12
CA LEU A 194 -16.20 3.59 8.15
C LEU A 194 -15.52 4.90 7.71
N MET A 195 -15.14 5.01 6.43
CA MET A 195 -14.42 6.16 5.88
C MET A 195 -15.27 7.43 5.82
N GLU A 196 -16.59 7.32 5.76
CA GLU A 196 -17.47 8.49 5.81
C GLU A 196 -17.75 8.94 7.26
N ILE A 197 -17.77 8.04 8.24
CA ILE A 197 -18.16 8.37 9.62
C ILE A 197 -16.97 8.79 10.50
N LEU A 198 -15.81 8.14 10.36
CA LEU A 198 -14.66 8.32 11.25
C LEU A 198 -14.08 9.75 11.22
N PRO A 199 -13.86 10.39 10.05
CA PRO A 199 -13.31 11.74 10.00
C PRO A 199 -14.17 12.74 10.77
N GLY A 200 -15.49 12.62 10.68
CA GLY A 200 -16.41 13.49 11.38
C GLY A 200 -16.38 13.30 12.90
N ALA A 201 -16.23 12.07 13.38
CA ALA A 201 -16.03 11.78 14.80
C ALA A 201 -14.70 12.34 15.34
N GLN A 202 -13.67 12.42 14.48
CA GLN A 202 -12.35 12.97 14.80
C GLN A 202 -12.25 14.50 14.61
N GLY A 203 -13.32 15.18 14.18
CA GLY A 203 -13.30 16.61 13.89
C GLY A 203 -12.47 17.00 12.65
N LYS A 204 -12.15 16.03 11.78
CA LYS A 204 -11.45 16.25 10.51
C LYS A 204 -12.39 16.78 9.42
N SER A 205 -11.80 17.18 8.29
CA SER A 205 -12.56 17.61 7.11
C SER A 205 -13.48 16.49 6.63
N LYS A 206 -14.74 16.85 6.34
CA LYS A 206 -15.78 15.98 5.79
C LYS A 206 -15.95 16.19 4.28
N ASP A 207 -14.93 16.70 3.61
CA ASP A 207 -14.93 16.88 2.16
C ASP A 207 -14.51 15.57 1.47
N TYR A 208 -15.52 14.79 1.09
CA TYR A 208 -15.38 13.48 0.43
C TYR A 208 -15.38 13.57 -1.10
N VAL A 209 -15.10 14.74 -1.70
CA VAL A 209 -14.93 14.86 -3.15
C VAL A 209 -13.67 14.12 -3.61
N THR A 210 -12.61 14.19 -2.80
CA THR A 210 -11.32 13.54 -3.04
C THR A 210 -10.70 14.00 -4.37
N ASN A 211 -10.54 13.08 -5.34
CA ASN A 211 -10.03 13.35 -6.67
C ASN A 211 -11.13 13.26 -7.74
N GLU A 212 -12.38 12.95 -7.36
CA GLU A 212 -13.45 12.56 -8.30
C GLU A 212 -13.02 11.48 -9.30
N ASN A 213 -12.11 10.57 -8.91
CA ASN A 213 -11.63 9.52 -9.79
C ASN A 213 -12.77 8.60 -10.27
N TYR A 214 -13.87 8.47 -9.52
CA TYR A 214 -15.07 7.74 -9.97
C TYR A 214 -15.58 8.22 -11.35
N TYR A 215 -15.46 9.52 -11.62
CA TYR A 215 -15.83 10.11 -12.91
C TYR A 215 -14.62 10.36 -13.82
N LEU A 216 -13.44 10.60 -13.25
CA LEU A 216 -12.22 10.98 -13.99
C LEU A 216 -11.26 9.82 -14.28
N TYR A 217 -11.56 8.58 -13.88
CA TYR A 217 -10.61 7.46 -13.99
C TYR A 217 -10.09 7.26 -15.41
N LYS A 218 -10.91 7.47 -16.46
CA LYS A 218 -10.43 7.38 -17.85
C LYS A 218 -9.39 8.46 -18.17
N GLN A 219 -9.57 9.68 -17.69
CA GLN A 219 -8.58 10.75 -17.85
C GLN A 219 -7.32 10.48 -17.01
N ASP A 220 -7.48 9.97 -15.79
CA ASP A 220 -6.34 9.61 -14.94
C ASP A 220 -5.53 8.47 -15.58
N ILE A 221 -6.18 7.40 -16.07
CA ILE A 221 -5.51 6.28 -16.77
C ILE A 221 -4.80 6.76 -18.05
N GLU A 222 -5.42 7.65 -18.83
CA GLU A 222 -4.76 8.27 -20.00
C GLU A 222 -3.44 8.96 -19.60
N ARG A 223 -3.43 9.66 -18.46
CA ARG A 223 -2.24 10.34 -17.90
C ARG A 223 -1.17 9.35 -17.48
N LEU A 224 -1.55 8.28 -16.77
CA LEU A 224 -0.62 7.25 -16.32
C LEU A 224 0.00 6.50 -17.51
N ALA A 225 -0.82 6.09 -18.48
CA ALA A 225 -0.35 5.43 -19.70
C ALA A 225 0.58 6.34 -20.51
N SER A 226 0.25 7.63 -20.62
CA SER A 226 1.08 8.62 -21.34
C SER A 226 2.44 8.84 -20.69
N MET A 227 2.52 8.77 -19.36
CA MET A 227 3.76 8.84 -18.61
C MET A 227 4.61 7.55 -18.75
N GLY A 228 3.98 6.42 -19.11
CA GLY A 228 4.67 5.14 -19.30
C GLY A 228 4.46 4.12 -18.18
N VAL A 229 3.51 4.37 -17.26
CA VAL A 229 3.20 3.46 -16.15
C VAL A 229 2.66 2.13 -16.68
N LYS A 230 3.15 1.00 -16.16
CA LYS A 230 2.70 -0.34 -16.57
C LYS A 230 1.60 -0.91 -15.67
N TYR A 231 1.72 -0.79 -14.36
CA TYR A 231 0.72 -1.32 -13.42
C TYR A 231 -0.05 -0.20 -12.72
N TYR A 232 -1.37 -0.35 -12.61
CA TYR A 232 -2.21 0.53 -11.80
C TYR A 232 -2.91 -0.30 -10.72
N SER A 233 -2.51 -0.05 -9.47
CA SER A 233 -3.11 -0.64 -8.29
C SER A 233 -4.22 0.24 -7.75
N PHE A 234 -5.41 -0.33 -7.58
CA PHE A 234 -6.57 0.33 -7.00
C PHE A 234 -7.29 -0.61 -6.03
N SER A 235 -8.14 -0.09 -5.16
CA SER A 235 -9.06 -0.90 -4.37
C SER A 235 -10.49 -0.82 -4.90
N ILE A 236 -11.28 -1.84 -4.62
CA ILE A 236 -12.72 -1.87 -4.96
C ILE A 236 -13.50 -1.57 -3.68
N ALA A 237 -14.41 -0.60 -3.72
CA ALA A 237 -15.22 -0.24 -2.56
C ALA A 237 -16.26 -1.33 -2.27
N TRP A 238 -16.14 -2.01 -1.13
CA TRP A 238 -17.09 -3.06 -0.73
C TRP A 238 -18.53 -2.55 -0.74
N THR A 239 -18.76 -1.36 -0.19
CA THR A 239 -20.09 -0.74 -0.12
C THR A 239 -20.66 -0.30 -1.48
N ARG A 240 -19.85 -0.24 -2.54
CA ARG A 240 -20.35 -0.07 -3.92
C ARG A 240 -20.85 -1.36 -4.52
N ILE A 241 -20.18 -2.48 -4.27
CA ILE A 241 -20.53 -3.78 -4.87
C ILE A 241 -21.66 -4.46 -4.10
N LEU A 242 -21.56 -4.50 -2.78
CA LEU A 242 -22.50 -5.19 -1.91
C LEU A 242 -23.01 -4.24 -0.81
N PRO A 243 -23.97 -3.34 -1.13
CA PRO A 243 -24.36 -2.24 -0.23
C PRO A 243 -24.87 -2.69 1.14
N PHE A 244 -25.46 -3.89 1.23
CA PHE A 244 -25.96 -4.47 2.48
C PHE A 244 -24.97 -5.44 3.16
N ALA A 245 -23.75 -5.56 2.63
CA ALA A 245 -22.58 -6.29 3.12
C ALA A 245 -22.70 -7.82 3.28
N LEU A 246 -23.87 -8.33 3.66
CA LEU A 246 -24.06 -9.73 4.05
C LEU A 246 -24.32 -10.67 2.86
N PRO A 247 -23.99 -11.97 3.00
CA PRO A 247 -24.34 -12.98 1.99
C PRO A 247 -25.86 -13.05 1.74
N GLY A 248 -26.24 -13.32 0.49
CA GLY A 248 -27.64 -13.38 0.05
C GLY A 248 -28.32 -12.03 -0.15
N THR A 249 -27.63 -10.91 0.11
CA THR A 249 -28.14 -9.58 -0.23
C THR A 249 -27.88 -9.25 -1.71
N PRO A 250 -28.70 -8.41 -2.37
CA PRO A 250 -28.51 -8.07 -3.77
C PRO A 250 -27.20 -7.31 -4.02
N VAL A 251 -26.55 -7.63 -5.14
CA VAL A 251 -25.35 -6.95 -5.64
C VAL A 251 -25.76 -5.73 -6.47
N ASN A 252 -25.00 -4.65 -6.36
CA ASN A 252 -25.20 -3.44 -7.13
C ASN A 252 -24.61 -3.56 -8.53
N GLN A 253 -25.47 -3.63 -9.55
CA GLN A 253 -25.04 -3.77 -10.93
C GLN A 253 -24.22 -2.55 -11.40
N GLN A 254 -24.58 -1.34 -10.97
CA GLN A 254 -23.84 -0.12 -11.34
C GLN A 254 -22.41 -0.14 -10.81
N GLY A 255 -22.23 -0.64 -9.58
CA GLY A 255 -20.90 -0.85 -9.01
C GLY A 255 -20.10 -1.88 -9.80
N LEU A 256 -20.72 -2.98 -10.21
CA LEU A 256 -20.04 -3.99 -11.04
C LEU A 256 -19.60 -3.41 -12.40
N ASP A 257 -20.50 -2.68 -13.05
CA ASP A 257 -20.26 -2.10 -14.37
C ASP A 257 -19.14 -1.05 -14.30
N HIS A 258 -19.09 -0.23 -13.25
CA HIS A 258 -18.04 0.77 -13.04
C HIS A 258 -16.64 0.14 -12.99
N TYR A 259 -16.42 -0.85 -12.12
CA TYR A 259 -15.11 -1.47 -12.00
C TYR A 259 -14.74 -2.33 -13.22
N SER A 260 -15.73 -2.92 -13.92
CA SER A 260 -15.47 -3.56 -15.21
C SER A 260 -14.96 -2.56 -16.24
N ASP A 261 -15.63 -1.41 -16.44
CA ASP A 261 -15.21 -0.38 -17.40
C ASP A 261 -13.85 0.24 -17.02
N LEU A 262 -13.57 0.39 -15.72
CA LEU A 262 -12.26 0.80 -15.22
C LEU A 262 -11.16 -0.20 -15.60
N ILE A 263 -11.36 -1.49 -15.31
CA ILE A 263 -10.41 -2.57 -15.64
C ILE A 263 -10.19 -2.66 -17.15
N ASP A 264 -11.28 -2.63 -17.93
CA ASP A 264 -11.21 -2.72 -19.39
C ASP A 264 -10.44 -1.53 -19.97
N PHE A 265 -10.65 -0.32 -19.43
CA PHE A 265 -9.95 0.87 -19.90
C PHE A 265 -8.46 0.89 -19.50
N ILE A 266 -8.08 0.35 -18.33
CA ILE A 266 -6.66 0.12 -17.98
C ILE A 266 -6.00 -0.75 -19.05
N LEU A 267 -6.65 -1.86 -19.40
CA LEU A 267 -6.14 -2.81 -20.38
C LEU A 267 -6.09 -2.19 -21.79
N GLU A 268 -7.11 -1.44 -22.20
CA GLU A 268 -7.13 -0.71 -23.48
C GLU A 268 -5.89 0.21 -23.63
N LYS A 269 -5.43 0.81 -22.54
CA LYS A 269 -4.26 1.70 -22.51
C LYS A 269 -2.92 0.99 -22.32
N GLY A 270 -2.89 -0.34 -22.44
CA GLY A 270 -1.66 -1.12 -22.36
C GLY A 270 -1.04 -1.18 -20.97
N MET A 271 -1.86 -0.87 -19.96
CA MET A 271 -1.55 -1.01 -18.55
C MET A 271 -2.13 -2.32 -18.01
N ILE A 272 -1.76 -2.67 -16.78
CA ILE A 272 -2.17 -3.91 -16.11
C ILE A 272 -2.80 -3.55 -14.76
N PRO A 273 -4.03 -4.02 -14.47
CA PRO A 273 -4.68 -3.74 -13.21
C PRO A 273 -4.07 -4.58 -12.07
N THR A 274 -4.09 -4.02 -10.87
CA THR A 274 -3.82 -4.73 -9.61
C THR A 274 -4.91 -4.33 -8.64
N VAL A 275 -5.53 -5.29 -7.94
CA VAL A 275 -6.73 -5.03 -7.15
C VAL A 275 -6.53 -5.37 -5.69
N THR A 276 -6.83 -4.42 -4.81
CA THR A 276 -7.03 -4.67 -3.38
C THR A 276 -8.53 -4.79 -3.09
N MET A 277 -8.95 -5.92 -2.52
CA MET A 277 -10.37 -6.16 -2.26
C MET A 277 -10.90 -5.27 -1.15
N PHE A 278 -10.09 -4.99 -0.12
CA PHE A 278 -10.53 -4.23 1.04
C PHE A 278 -9.46 -3.28 1.57
N HIS A 279 -9.83 -2.00 1.67
CA HIS A 279 -8.91 -0.93 2.03
C HIS A 279 -9.56 0.01 3.06
N PHE A 280 -9.77 -0.55 4.25
CA PHE A 280 -10.29 0.13 5.46
C PHE A 280 -11.76 0.58 5.41
N ASP A 281 -12.41 0.48 4.25
CA ASP A 281 -13.77 0.92 3.97
C ASP A 281 -14.84 -0.06 4.45
N THR A 282 -14.75 -0.46 5.73
CA THR A 282 -15.69 -1.37 6.38
C THR A 282 -17.13 -0.88 6.21
N PRO A 283 -18.06 -1.72 5.69
CA PRO A 283 -19.48 -1.41 5.67
C PRO A 283 -20.04 -1.12 7.07
N LEU A 284 -20.91 -0.12 7.17
CA LEU A 284 -21.43 0.36 8.45
C LEU A 284 -22.13 -0.72 9.30
N GLN A 285 -22.68 -1.74 8.65
CA GLN A 285 -23.40 -2.84 9.26
C GLN A 285 -22.58 -3.58 10.34
N PHE A 286 -21.24 -3.58 10.23
CA PHE A 286 -20.37 -4.23 11.21
C PHE A 286 -20.24 -3.46 12.53
N PHE A 287 -20.67 -2.19 12.58
CA PHE A 287 -20.73 -1.36 13.79
C PHE A 287 -22.14 -1.32 14.41
N GLY A 288 -23.10 -2.05 13.83
CA GLY A 288 -24.48 -2.12 14.33
C GLY A 288 -25.20 -0.77 14.30
N GLY A 289 -26.04 -0.52 15.30
CA GLY A 289 -26.78 0.75 15.43
C GLY A 289 -26.01 1.85 16.17
N ASN A 290 -24.76 1.61 16.59
CA ASN A 290 -23.98 2.53 17.41
C ASN A 290 -22.70 2.97 16.69
N ASN A 291 -22.87 3.82 15.68
CA ASN A 291 -21.77 4.29 14.83
C ASN A 291 -20.68 5.06 15.58
N SER A 292 -20.91 5.49 16.83
CA SER A 292 -19.85 6.10 17.63
C SER A 292 -18.74 5.11 17.98
N GLN A 293 -19.01 3.80 17.98
CA GLN A 293 -18.01 2.75 18.25
C GLN A 293 -16.87 2.72 17.23
N ALA A 294 -17.10 3.27 16.04
CA ALA A 294 -16.07 3.43 15.03
C ALA A 294 -14.90 4.33 15.51
N ALA A 295 -15.16 5.22 16.47
CA ALA A 295 -14.16 6.12 17.04
C ALA A 295 -13.66 5.69 18.42
N ASP A 296 -14.10 4.55 18.93
CA ASP A 296 -13.59 4.00 20.19
C ASP A 296 -12.12 3.57 20.00
N ASP A 297 -11.32 3.72 21.06
CA ASP A 297 -9.92 3.29 21.06
C ASP A 297 -9.84 1.77 20.82
N ALA A 298 -9.04 1.36 19.83
CA ALA A 298 -8.76 -0.03 19.57
C ALA A 298 -7.71 -0.59 20.56
N LEU A 299 -7.78 -1.88 20.86
CA LEU A 299 -6.78 -2.53 21.71
C LEU A 299 -5.44 -2.72 20.96
N ILE A 300 -5.49 -3.00 19.65
CA ILE A 300 -4.30 -3.31 18.84
C ILE A 300 -3.98 -2.19 17.85
N GLY A 301 -4.84 -2.00 16.84
CA GLY A 301 -4.63 -1.08 15.73
C GLY A 301 -4.82 0.38 16.10
N TYR A 302 -4.77 1.25 15.09
CA TYR A 302 -5.10 2.67 15.25
C TYR A 302 -6.61 2.93 15.28
N VAL A 303 -7.39 2.04 14.67
CA VAL A 303 -8.84 2.21 14.51
C VAL A 303 -9.54 0.87 14.74
N ASN A 304 -10.72 0.89 15.36
CA ASN A 304 -11.59 -0.27 15.38
C ASN A 304 -12.25 -0.44 13.99
N GLY A 305 -11.74 -1.38 13.20
CA GLY A 305 -12.25 -1.67 11.86
C GLY A 305 -13.51 -2.54 11.81
N GLY A 306 -14.03 -3.04 12.92
CA GLY A 306 -15.21 -3.92 12.96
C GLY A 306 -14.94 -5.39 12.59
N TYR A 307 -13.68 -5.79 12.43
CA TYR A 307 -13.29 -7.12 11.94
C TYR A 307 -13.60 -8.26 12.94
N GLN A 308 -13.78 -7.93 14.22
CA GLN A 308 -14.17 -8.84 15.29
C GLN A 308 -15.62 -9.32 15.20
N ASN A 309 -16.45 -8.69 14.35
CA ASN A 309 -17.84 -9.07 14.16
C ASN A 309 -17.94 -10.53 13.67
N GLU A 310 -18.82 -11.32 14.27
CA GLU A 310 -18.96 -12.76 13.99
C GLU A 310 -19.37 -13.06 12.54
N THR A 311 -20.00 -12.11 11.85
CA THR A 311 -20.42 -12.24 10.45
C THR A 311 -19.41 -11.67 9.45
N PHE A 312 -18.33 -11.01 9.93
CA PHE A 312 -17.38 -10.31 9.07
C PHE A 312 -16.72 -11.24 8.05
N THR A 313 -16.21 -12.39 8.52
CA THR A 313 -15.48 -13.35 7.67
C THR A 313 -16.37 -13.84 6.52
N ASP A 314 -17.58 -14.32 6.82
CA ASP A 314 -18.49 -14.86 5.80
C ASP A 314 -18.93 -13.79 4.81
N ALA A 315 -19.20 -12.57 5.30
CA ALA A 315 -19.59 -11.43 4.48
C ALA A 315 -18.45 -10.98 3.55
N PHE A 316 -17.24 -10.85 4.08
CA PHE A 316 -16.07 -10.45 3.31
C PHE A 316 -15.67 -11.52 2.29
N VAL A 317 -15.71 -12.80 2.66
CA VAL A 317 -15.44 -13.91 1.74
C VAL A 317 -16.49 -13.94 0.62
N ASN A 318 -17.78 -13.76 0.93
CA ASN A 318 -18.82 -13.66 -0.10
C ASN A 318 -18.54 -12.50 -1.08
N TYR A 319 -18.19 -11.33 -0.55
CA TYR A 319 -17.80 -10.18 -1.38
C TYR A 319 -16.57 -10.48 -2.25
N GLY A 320 -15.51 -11.05 -1.68
CA GLY A 320 -14.31 -11.42 -2.44
C GLY A 320 -14.59 -12.45 -3.54
N LYS A 321 -15.48 -13.43 -3.29
CA LYS A 321 -15.93 -14.39 -4.32
C LYS A 321 -16.68 -13.71 -5.46
N ILE A 322 -17.52 -12.70 -5.18
CA ILE A 322 -18.18 -11.88 -6.20
C ILE A 322 -17.12 -11.16 -7.06
N LEU A 323 -16.11 -10.54 -6.44
CA LEU A 323 -15.04 -9.88 -7.20
C LEU A 323 -14.24 -10.84 -8.08
N LEU A 324 -13.79 -11.97 -7.51
CA LEU A 324 -12.98 -12.93 -8.22
C LEU A 324 -13.74 -13.53 -9.40
N THR A 325 -15.02 -13.88 -9.24
CA THR A 325 -15.81 -14.41 -10.36
C THR A 325 -16.05 -13.39 -11.47
N ASN A 326 -16.15 -12.09 -11.16
CA ASN A 326 -16.42 -11.05 -12.15
C ASN A 326 -15.15 -10.52 -12.86
N TYR A 327 -13.99 -10.54 -12.20
CA TYR A 327 -12.82 -9.79 -12.66
C TYR A 327 -11.50 -10.58 -12.71
N ALA A 328 -11.43 -11.79 -12.12
CA ALA A 328 -10.18 -12.57 -12.10
C ALA A 328 -9.69 -12.94 -13.50
N ASP A 329 -10.58 -12.97 -14.49
CA ASP A 329 -10.22 -13.23 -15.88
C ASP A 329 -9.27 -12.16 -16.45
N ARG A 330 -9.33 -10.93 -15.94
CA ARG A 330 -8.57 -9.76 -16.41
C ARG A 330 -7.53 -9.25 -15.43
N VAL A 331 -7.66 -9.56 -14.13
CA VAL A 331 -6.79 -9.06 -13.07
C VAL A 331 -5.75 -10.11 -12.64
N PRO A 332 -4.45 -9.86 -12.86
CA PRO A 332 -3.38 -10.82 -12.52
C PRO A 332 -2.92 -10.78 -11.07
N ILE A 333 -3.11 -9.68 -10.35
CA ILE A 333 -2.55 -9.49 -9.01
C ILE A 333 -3.66 -9.01 -8.08
N TRP A 334 -3.89 -9.79 -7.04
CA TRP A 334 -4.91 -9.57 -6.03
C TRP A 334 -4.30 -9.41 -4.65
N PHE A 335 -4.82 -8.46 -3.88
CA PHE A 335 -4.61 -8.35 -2.44
C PHE A 335 -5.95 -8.48 -1.73
N THR A 336 -6.05 -9.32 -0.70
CA THR A 336 -7.29 -9.42 0.07
C THR A 336 -7.48 -8.21 0.98
N PHE A 337 -6.45 -7.85 1.75
CA PHE A 337 -6.49 -6.78 2.75
C PHE A 337 -5.35 -5.80 2.51
N ASN A 338 -5.64 -4.53 2.73
CA ASN A 338 -4.65 -3.50 3.02
C ASN A 338 -4.36 -3.45 4.52
N GLU A 339 -3.08 -3.54 4.90
CA GLU A 339 -2.55 -3.20 6.23
C GLU A 339 -3.46 -3.56 7.42
N PRO A 340 -3.85 -4.85 7.56
CA PRO A 340 -4.97 -5.23 8.43
C PRO A 340 -4.73 -4.94 9.91
N LEU A 341 -3.48 -4.93 10.38
CA LEU A 341 -3.14 -4.66 11.78
C LEU A 341 -3.67 -3.28 12.21
N LEU A 342 -3.60 -2.27 11.33
CA LEU A 342 -4.03 -0.90 11.64
C LEU A 342 -5.51 -0.80 12.02
N TYR A 343 -6.34 -1.74 11.56
CA TYR A 343 -7.79 -1.76 11.76
C TYR A 343 -8.28 -2.98 12.56
N CYS A 344 -7.37 -3.83 13.05
CA CYS A 344 -7.72 -4.88 13.97
C CYS A 344 -7.93 -4.30 15.37
N ASP A 345 -9.17 -4.39 15.86
CA ASP A 345 -9.47 -4.04 17.25
C ASP A 345 -8.77 -4.97 18.25
N ASN A 346 -8.88 -6.29 18.09
CA ASN A 346 -8.46 -7.28 19.09
C ASN A 346 -8.03 -8.63 18.47
N GLY A 347 -7.81 -9.66 19.29
CA GLY A 347 -7.37 -10.99 18.84
C GLY A 347 -8.34 -11.70 17.89
N LYS A 348 -9.65 -11.44 18.02
CA LYS A 348 -10.66 -12.00 17.10
C LYS A 348 -10.60 -11.34 15.73
N SER A 349 -10.33 -10.04 15.67
CA SER A 349 -10.12 -9.30 14.41
C SER A 349 -8.99 -9.93 13.59
N VAL A 350 -7.84 -10.18 14.24
CA VAL A 350 -6.67 -10.82 13.60
C VAL A 350 -7.03 -12.20 13.05
N ASN A 351 -7.69 -13.04 13.86
CA ASN A 351 -8.09 -14.38 13.44
C ASN A 351 -9.08 -14.36 12.26
N ASN A 352 -10.06 -13.43 12.26
CA ASN A 352 -11.02 -13.29 11.17
C ASN A 352 -10.35 -12.89 9.86
N VAL A 353 -9.40 -11.95 9.89
CA VAL A 353 -8.60 -11.56 8.72
C VAL A 353 -7.83 -12.75 8.14
N ILE A 354 -7.14 -13.53 8.99
CA ILE A 354 -6.37 -14.71 8.56
C ILE A 354 -7.28 -15.75 7.89
N LYS A 355 -8.43 -16.06 8.51
CA LYS A 355 -9.38 -17.04 7.98
C LYS A 355 -10.02 -16.57 6.68
N ALA A 356 -10.41 -15.31 6.59
CA ALA A 356 -10.95 -14.71 5.39
C ALA A 356 -9.95 -14.76 4.21
N HIS A 357 -8.71 -14.36 4.47
CA HIS A 357 -7.63 -14.39 3.48
C HIS A 357 -7.41 -15.81 2.94
N ALA A 358 -7.26 -16.79 3.83
CA ALA A 358 -7.07 -18.19 3.45
C ALA A 358 -8.25 -18.74 2.62
N GLN A 359 -9.51 -18.46 3.03
CA GLN A 359 -10.70 -18.88 2.27
C GLN A 359 -10.73 -18.32 0.84
N LEU A 360 -10.35 -17.05 0.66
CA LEU A 360 -10.29 -16.43 -0.67
C LEU A 360 -9.11 -16.96 -1.50
N TYR A 361 -7.98 -17.28 -0.88
CA TYR A 361 -6.86 -17.93 -1.57
C TYR A 361 -7.26 -19.30 -2.14
N HIS A 362 -7.88 -20.16 -1.31
CA HIS A 362 -8.38 -21.46 -1.76
C HIS A 362 -9.42 -21.31 -2.85
N PHE A 363 -10.40 -20.41 -2.68
CA PHE A 363 -11.41 -20.17 -3.72
C PHE A 363 -10.77 -19.72 -5.04
N TYR A 364 -9.78 -18.82 -5.02
CA TYR A 364 -9.12 -18.33 -6.21
C TYR A 364 -8.36 -19.44 -6.97
N HIS A 365 -7.58 -20.24 -6.26
CA HIS A 365 -6.70 -21.24 -6.88
C HIS A 365 -7.38 -22.58 -7.16
N GLU A 366 -8.34 -22.99 -6.33
CA GLU A 366 -8.98 -24.31 -6.42
C GLU A 366 -10.30 -24.26 -7.19
N ASP A 367 -11.19 -23.32 -6.86
CA ASP A 367 -12.53 -23.24 -7.44
C ASP A 367 -12.53 -22.40 -8.74
N VAL A 368 -11.93 -21.21 -8.69
CA VAL A 368 -11.79 -20.32 -9.86
C VAL A 368 -10.70 -20.80 -10.82
N GLN A 369 -9.70 -21.54 -10.31
CA GLN A 369 -8.52 -21.99 -11.07
C GLN A 369 -7.77 -20.82 -11.72
N GLY A 370 -7.63 -19.72 -10.96
CA GLY A 370 -6.88 -18.55 -11.39
C GLY A 370 -5.39 -18.87 -11.57
N THR A 371 -4.78 -18.29 -12.60
CA THR A 371 -3.35 -18.41 -12.89
C THR A 371 -2.56 -17.15 -12.52
N GLY A 372 -3.24 -16.12 -12.00
CA GLY A 372 -2.62 -14.92 -11.44
C GLY A 372 -2.07 -15.20 -10.03
N LYS A 373 -1.87 -14.13 -9.26
CA LYS A 373 -1.31 -14.17 -7.91
C LYS A 373 -2.24 -13.50 -6.92
N LEU A 374 -2.38 -14.10 -5.75
CA LEU A 374 -3.13 -13.57 -4.62
C LEU A 374 -2.22 -13.45 -3.40
N GLY A 375 -2.22 -12.26 -2.79
CA GLY A 375 -1.46 -11.95 -1.59
C GLY A 375 -2.22 -11.06 -0.62
N ILE A 376 -1.47 -10.47 0.31
CA ILE A 376 -1.97 -9.57 1.36
C ILE A 376 -0.91 -8.51 1.63
N LYS A 377 -1.34 -7.26 1.89
CA LYS A 377 -0.44 -6.13 2.17
C LYS A 377 -0.33 -5.90 3.67
N PHE A 378 0.88 -5.65 4.15
CA PHE A 378 1.13 -5.30 5.55
C PHE A 378 1.73 -3.90 5.65
N ASN A 379 1.34 -3.18 6.69
CA ASN A 379 2.08 -2.01 7.15
C ASN A 379 3.21 -2.49 8.07
N ASP A 380 4.33 -1.79 8.05
CA ASP A 380 5.30 -1.82 9.14
C ASP A 380 6.30 -0.68 8.96
N ASN A 381 6.55 0.04 10.05
CA ASN A 381 7.70 0.93 10.12
C ASN A 381 8.85 0.12 10.69
N PHE A 382 9.65 -0.53 9.84
CA PHE A 382 10.63 -1.52 10.26
C PHE A 382 11.45 -1.07 11.47
N GLY A 383 11.31 -1.81 12.56
CA GLY A 383 12.02 -1.55 13.80
C GLY A 383 13.50 -1.82 13.66
N VAL A 384 14.31 -0.83 14.01
CA VAL A 384 15.77 -0.95 14.10
C VAL A 384 16.22 -0.62 15.52
N PRO A 385 17.16 -1.40 16.11
CA PRO A 385 17.54 -1.23 17.49
C PRO A 385 18.28 0.11 17.68
N LYS A 386 17.94 0.84 18.74
CA LYS A 386 18.62 2.08 19.13
C LYS A 386 20.12 1.85 19.26
N ASP A 387 20.51 0.90 20.11
CA ASP A 387 21.87 0.38 20.16
C ASP A 387 21.88 -1.12 19.78
N PRO A 388 22.39 -1.49 18.60
CA PRO A 388 22.50 -2.89 18.18
C PRO A 388 23.50 -3.70 19.02
N LYS A 389 24.26 -3.08 19.94
CA LYS A 389 25.13 -3.77 20.92
C LYS A 389 24.44 -3.96 22.27
N ASN A 390 23.28 -3.35 22.49
CA ASN A 390 22.47 -3.52 23.67
C ASN A 390 21.45 -4.64 23.43
N GLN A 391 21.60 -5.75 24.16
CA GLN A 391 20.73 -6.92 23.99
C GLN A 391 19.25 -6.60 24.26
N SER A 392 18.95 -5.73 25.21
CA SER A 392 17.58 -5.33 25.51
C SER A 392 16.92 -4.58 24.36
N ASP A 393 17.67 -3.73 23.66
CA ASP A 393 17.14 -2.98 22.50
C ASP A 393 16.95 -3.92 21.30
N LEU A 394 17.84 -4.90 21.13
CA LEU A 394 17.68 -5.97 20.12
C LEU A 394 16.43 -6.80 20.39
N ASP A 395 16.24 -7.28 21.62
CA ASP A 395 15.10 -8.12 21.99
C ASP A 395 13.77 -7.37 21.85
N ALA A 396 13.75 -6.08 22.26
CA ALA A 396 12.61 -5.20 22.05
C ALA A 396 12.31 -4.98 20.56
N THR A 397 13.34 -4.80 19.72
CA THR A 397 13.17 -4.64 18.27
C THR A 397 12.60 -5.90 17.62
N ASN A 398 13.09 -7.08 18.02
CA ASN A 398 12.54 -8.35 17.53
C ASN A 398 11.08 -8.51 17.96
N HIS A 399 10.75 -8.20 19.22
CA HIS A 399 9.36 -8.22 19.70
C HIS A 399 8.46 -7.29 18.88
N PHE A 400 8.91 -6.07 18.58
CA PHE A 400 8.16 -5.08 17.80
C PHE A 400 7.87 -5.56 16.37
N ASN A 401 8.89 -6.06 15.67
CA ASN A 401 8.74 -6.57 14.31
C ASN A 401 7.88 -7.84 14.27
N ASP A 402 8.07 -8.75 15.24
CA ASP A 402 7.27 -9.98 15.35
C ASP A 402 5.80 -9.66 15.66
N PHE A 403 5.52 -8.75 16.60
CA PHE A 403 4.16 -8.36 16.94
C PHE A 403 3.40 -7.80 15.74
N GLN A 404 4.06 -7.01 14.89
CA GLN A 404 3.39 -6.41 13.73
C GLN A 404 3.24 -7.39 12.57
N LEU A 405 4.33 -8.04 12.18
CA LEU A 405 4.37 -8.85 10.96
C LEU A 405 4.06 -10.31 11.25
N ALA A 406 4.80 -10.93 12.17
CA ALA A 406 4.71 -12.36 12.42
C ALA A 406 3.32 -12.76 12.95
N THR A 407 2.56 -11.85 13.57
CA THR A 407 1.14 -12.05 13.94
C THR A 407 0.28 -12.56 12.79
N PHE A 408 0.48 -12.06 11.57
CA PHE A 408 -0.21 -12.56 10.38
C PHE A 408 0.68 -13.49 9.56
N CYS A 409 1.96 -13.15 9.45
CA CYS A 409 2.88 -13.79 8.52
C CYS A 409 3.24 -15.22 8.95
N ASN A 410 3.34 -15.51 10.25
CA ASN A 410 3.61 -16.88 10.72
C ASN A 410 2.48 -17.84 10.30
N PRO A 411 1.20 -17.56 10.60
CA PRO A 411 0.11 -18.40 10.12
C PRO A 411 0.06 -18.48 8.59
N ILE A 412 0.03 -17.34 7.89
CA ILE A 412 -0.27 -17.29 6.46
C ILE A 412 0.86 -17.87 5.59
N PHE A 413 2.13 -17.56 5.88
CA PHE A 413 3.23 -17.94 5.01
C PHE A 413 3.94 -19.21 5.45
N LEU A 414 3.98 -19.47 6.75
CA LEU A 414 4.76 -20.57 7.33
C LEU A 414 3.89 -21.70 7.88
N GLY A 415 2.58 -21.49 8.07
CA GLY A 415 1.70 -22.48 8.68
C GLY A 415 2.08 -22.77 10.14
N ILE A 416 2.63 -21.78 10.84
CA ILE A 416 2.99 -21.87 12.25
C ILE A 416 2.22 -20.85 13.08
N ASP A 417 2.09 -21.13 14.37
CA ASP A 417 1.27 -20.34 15.29
C ASP A 417 1.80 -18.90 15.50
N TYR A 418 0.97 -18.05 16.10
CA TYR A 418 1.30 -16.66 16.41
C TYR A 418 2.62 -16.54 17.18
N PRO A 419 3.38 -15.43 16.97
CA PRO A 419 4.58 -15.15 17.74
C PRO A 419 4.25 -14.97 19.22
N GLU A 420 5.22 -15.24 20.08
CA GLU A 420 5.08 -15.03 21.53
C GLU A 420 4.73 -13.57 21.84
N ALA A 421 5.30 -12.62 21.08
CA ALA A 421 5.01 -11.20 21.19
C ALA A 421 3.50 -10.88 21.13
N PHE A 422 2.74 -11.58 20.29
CA PHE A 422 1.30 -11.42 20.19
C PHE A 422 0.56 -12.12 21.34
N LYS A 423 0.94 -13.36 21.65
CA LYS A 423 0.26 -14.21 22.64
C LYS A 423 0.32 -13.65 24.06
N ILE A 424 1.44 -13.03 24.45
CA ILE A 424 1.58 -12.46 25.79
C ILE A 424 0.86 -11.12 25.95
N THR A 425 0.67 -10.41 24.84
CA THR A 425 0.14 -9.03 24.81
C THR A 425 -1.36 -9.00 24.61
N ILE A 426 -1.90 -9.91 23.78
CA ILE A 426 -3.31 -9.89 23.38
C ILE A 426 -4.08 -10.95 24.15
N PRO A 427 -4.82 -10.59 25.21
CA PRO A 427 -5.43 -11.58 26.11
C PRO A 427 -6.55 -12.41 25.46
N ASP A 428 -7.16 -11.89 24.38
CA ASP A 428 -8.27 -12.53 23.68
C ASP A 428 -7.88 -13.14 22.32
N TYR A 429 -6.57 -13.39 22.09
CA TYR A 429 -6.14 -14.10 20.89
C TYR A 429 -6.85 -15.45 20.77
N VAL A 430 -7.22 -15.83 19.54
CA VAL A 430 -7.90 -17.11 19.26
C VAL A 430 -6.84 -18.15 18.92
N PRO A 431 -6.58 -19.18 19.76
CA PRO A 431 -5.55 -20.17 19.47
C PRO A 431 -5.83 -20.92 18.16
N LEU A 432 -4.79 -21.12 17.33
CA LEU A 432 -4.89 -21.87 16.09
C LEU A 432 -4.62 -23.35 16.35
N THR A 433 -5.55 -24.21 15.95
CA THR A 433 -5.36 -25.67 16.01
C THR A 433 -4.40 -26.13 14.91
N PRO A 434 -3.85 -27.36 14.97
CA PRO A 434 -3.10 -27.93 13.86
C PRO A 434 -3.89 -27.96 12.54
N GLU A 435 -5.21 -28.13 12.60
CA GLU A 435 -6.08 -28.07 11.41
C GLU A 435 -6.20 -26.64 10.87
N ASP A 436 -6.36 -25.63 11.74
CA ASP A 436 -6.35 -24.23 11.32
C ASP A 436 -5.02 -23.89 10.63
N LEU A 437 -3.87 -24.25 11.24
CA LEU A 437 -2.54 -23.96 10.71
C LEU A 437 -2.27 -24.66 9.37
N ALA A 438 -2.75 -25.89 9.20
CA ALA A 438 -2.65 -26.60 7.94
C ALA A 438 -3.51 -25.97 6.84
N TYR A 439 -4.66 -25.39 7.20
CA TYR A 439 -5.55 -24.72 6.27
C TYR A 439 -5.06 -23.31 5.88
N VAL A 440 -4.62 -22.49 6.85
CA VAL A 440 -4.18 -21.11 6.59
C VAL A 440 -2.73 -21.00 6.15
N GLY A 441 -1.95 -22.06 6.34
CA GLY A 441 -0.54 -22.11 5.97
C GLY A 441 -0.32 -22.12 4.47
N ASN A 442 0.65 -21.33 4.01
CA ASN A 442 1.05 -21.22 2.61
C ASN A 442 -0.07 -20.69 1.68
N THR A 443 -1.06 -19.97 2.21
CA THR A 443 -2.19 -19.41 1.45
C THR A 443 -1.92 -18.03 0.86
N SER A 444 -0.69 -17.80 0.40
CA SER A 444 -0.31 -16.54 -0.23
C SER A 444 0.86 -16.74 -1.18
N ASP A 445 0.76 -16.17 -2.38
CA ASP A 445 1.75 -16.33 -3.46
C ASP A 445 2.97 -15.42 -3.25
N PHE A 446 2.79 -14.32 -2.53
CA PHE A 446 3.81 -13.31 -2.25
C PHE A 446 3.44 -12.49 -1.00
N LEU A 447 4.43 -11.83 -0.40
CA LEU A 447 4.23 -10.91 0.72
C LEU A 447 4.17 -9.48 0.20
N GLY A 448 3.03 -8.81 0.36
CA GLY A 448 2.90 -7.38 0.12
C GLY A 448 3.34 -6.59 1.35
N ILE A 449 4.21 -5.62 1.18
CA ILE A 449 4.65 -4.74 2.26
C ILE A 449 4.61 -3.28 1.84
N ASP A 450 4.21 -2.41 2.77
CA ASP A 450 4.11 -0.97 2.59
C ASP A 450 5.21 -0.25 3.44
N PRO A 451 6.50 -0.35 3.06
CA PRO A 451 7.64 0.07 3.88
C PRO A 451 7.94 1.56 3.71
N TYR A 452 7.11 2.43 4.26
CA TYR A 452 7.29 3.87 4.10
C TYR A 452 8.58 4.41 4.76
N THR A 453 8.92 3.91 5.95
CA THR A 453 10.06 4.37 6.75
C THR A 453 10.54 3.28 7.72
N ALA A 454 11.69 3.49 8.36
CA ALA A 454 12.09 2.77 9.56
C ALA A 454 11.72 3.54 10.84
N THR A 455 11.70 2.85 11.99
CA THR A 455 11.56 3.44 13.33
C THR A 455 12.67 2.93 14.27
N VAL A 456 13.18 3.80 15.15
CA VAL A 456 14.19 3.39 16.14
C VAL A 456 13.49 2.82 17.36
N VAL A 457 13.90 1.62 17.77
CA VAL A 457 13.27 0.87 18.85
C VAL A 457 14.23 0.65 20.01
N SER A 458 13.75 0.85 21.23
CA SER A 458 14.46 0.49 22.45
C SER A 458 13.54 -0.14 23.48
N GLN A 459 14.13 -0.79 24.48
CA GLN A 459 13.37 -1.39 25.58
C GLN A 459 12.54 -0.32 26.31
N PRO A 460 11.24 -0.56 26.58
CA PRO A 460 10.46 0.40 27.35
C PRO A 460 10.91 0.41 28.82
N PRO A 461 10.75 1.52 29.56
CA PRO A 461 11.21 1.64 30.95
C PRO A 461 10.72 0.54 31.89
N GLU A 462 9.49 0.07 31.68
CA GLU A 462 8.87 -1.01 32.46
C GLU A 462 9.29 -2.43 32.02
N GLY A 463 9.94 -2.56 30.86
CA GLY A 463 10.23 -3.85 30.21
C GLY A 463 9.05 -4.44 29.45
N VAL A 464 9.36 -5.21 28.41
CA VAL A 464 8.38 -5.78 27.46
C VAL A 464 7.31 -6.62 28.16
N GLU A 465 7.71 -7.57 29.01
CA GLU A 465 6.76 -8.48 29.68
C GLU A 465 5.80 -7.77 30.66
N ALA A 466 6.28 -6.72 31.34
CA ALA A 466 5.46 -5.96 32.26
C ALA A 466 4.46 -5.07 31.50
N CYS A 467 4.90 -4.48 30.37
CA CYS A 467 4.02 -3.76 29.46
C CYS A 467 2.93 -4.67 28.88
N ALA A 468 3.28 -5.85 28.39
CA ALA A 468 2.33 -6.78 27.75
C ALA A 468 1.18 -7.20 28.67
N LYS A 469 1.42 -7.21 29.99
CA LYS A 469 0.41 -7.54 31.01
C LYS A 469 -0.42 -6.33 31.48
N ASN A 470 -0.16 -5.14 30.95
CA ASN A 470 -0.79 -3.89 31.36
C ASN A 470 -1.23 -3.08 30.14
N SER A 471 -2.48 -3.28 29.69
CA SER A 471 -3.08 -2.54 28.57
C SER A 471 -3.23 -1.04 28.81
N SER A 472 -3.01 -0.55 30.05
CA SER A 472 -2.95 0.89 30.36
C SER A 472 -1.55 1.48 30.24
N SER A 473 -0.52 0.69 29.87
CA SER A 473 0.80 1.25 29.58
C SER A 473 0.74 2.13 28.33
N PRO A 474 1.44 3.29 28.30
CA PRO A 474 1.55 4.12 27.10
C PRO A 474 2.30 3.44 25.94
N ASN A 475 3.05 2.37 26.21
CA ASN A 475 3.77 1.61 25.19
C ASN A 475 2.96 0.41 24.67
N PHE A 476 1.81 0.08 25.28
CA PHE A 476 0.93 -0.98 24.81
C PHE A 476 0.28 -0.57 23.47
N PRO A 477 0.08 -1.49 22.51
CA PRO A 477 0.37 -2.93 22.55
C PRO A 477 1.79 -3.29 22.10
N TYR A 478 2.50 -2.39 21.43
CA TYR A 478 3.81 -2.69 20.83
C TYR A 478 4.91 -2.99 21.85
N CYS A 479 4.72 -2.52 23.08
CA CYS A 479 5.58 -2.73 24.24
C CYS A 479 7.05 -2.41 24.00
N VAL A 480 7.28 -1.31 23.29
CA VAL A 480 8.59 -0.73 23.03
C VAL A 480 8.54 0.79 23.07
N THR A 481 9.69 1.42 23.28
CA THR A 481 9.86 2.85 23.03
C THR A 481 10.26 3.05 21.57
N GLN A 482 9.44 3.81 20.83
CA GLN A 482 9.67 4.19 19.44
C GLN A 482 10.20 5.62 19.35
N GLU A 483 11.26 5.82 18.57
CA GLU A 483 11.95 7.10 18.40
C GLU A 483 12.37 7.28 16.94
N THR A 484 12.77 8.52 16.59
CA THR A 484 13.29 8.84 15.26
C THR A 484 14.79 9.11 15.27
N GLN A 485 15.42 9.09 16.44
CA GLN A 485 16.81 9.48 16.63
C GLN A 485 17.69 8.27 16.94
N ASN A 486 18.89 8.26 16.37
CA ASN A 486 19.92 7.29 16.73
C ASN A 486 20.54 7.61 18.11
N VAL A 487 21.47 6.76 18.57
CA VAL A 487 22.20 6.91 19.84
C VAL A 487 22.99 8.22 19.96
N PHE A 488 23.21 8.95 18.87
CA PHE A 488 23.91 10.23 18.84
C PHE A 488 22.97 11.44 18.79
N GLY A 489 21.65 11.22 18.89
CA GLY A 489 20.64 12.30 18.88
C GLY A 489 20.32 12.86 17.49
N TRP A 490 20.76 12.19 16.41
CA TRP A 490 20.43 12.59 15.04
C TRP A 490 19.21 11.83 14.54
N ASN A 491 18.30 12.51 13.86
CA ASN A 491 17.21 11.84 13.15
C ASN A 491 17.77 10.85 12.11
N ILE A 492 17.11 9.70 11.96
CA ILE A 492 17.53 8.64 11.04
C ILE A 492 17.29 8.95 9.56
N GLY A 493 16.67 10.09 9.25
CA GLY A 493 16.41 10.54 7.90
C GLY A 493 15.89 11.98 7.83
N TYR A 494 15.59 12.44 6.63
CA TYR A 494 14.91 13.72 6.39
C TYR A 494 13.39 13.53 6.57
N ARG A 495 12.75 14.36 7.41
CA ARG A 495 11.32 14.24 7.76
C ARG A 495 10.42 14.84 6.69
N SER A 496 9.31 14.16 6.41
CA SER A 496 8.24 14.61 5.51
C SER A 496 7.21 15.51 6.22
N GLN A 497 6.09 15.84 5.54
CA GLN A 497 4.91 16.45 6.16
C GLN A 497 4.25 15.54 7.21
N SER A 498 4.42 14.22 7.07
CA SER A 498 3.81 13.18 7.91
C SER A 498 4.86 12.49 8.81
N TYR A 499 4.59 11.26 9.22
CA TYR A 499 5.49 10.42 10.03
C TYR A 499 6.70 9.89 9.24
N VAL A 500 6.68 9.99 7.90
CA VAL A 500 7.66 9.36 7.01
C VAL A 500 9.02 10.08 7.03
N TYR A 501 10.10 9.31 7.09
CA TYR A 501 11.47 9.80 6.92
C TYR A 501 12.14 9.12 5.72
N ILE A 502 13.00 9.85 5.00
CA ILE A 502 13.85 9.27 3.95
C ILE A 502 14.90 8.35 4.61
N THR A 503 14.64 7.04 4.62
CA THR A 503 15.39 6.02 5.37
C THR A 503 15.89 4.84 4.50
N PRO A 504 16.43 5.09 3.28
CA PRO A 504 16.70 4.04 2.29
C PRO A 504 17.62 2.93 2.80
N THR A 505 18.66 3.25 3.58
CA THR A 505 19.61 2.27 4.12
C THR A 505 18.94 1.13 4.91
N TYR A 506 17.82 1.42 5.57
CA TYR A 506 17.09 0.43 6.36
C TYR A 506 16.17 -0.44 5.51
N LEU A 507 15.69 0.06 4.37
CA LEU A 507 14.82 -0.68 3.46
C LEU A 507 15.49 -1.97 2.96
N ARG A 508 16.75 -1.90 2.53
CA ARG A 508 17.48 -3.10 2.05
C ARG A 508 17.55 -4.20 3.12
N THR A 509 17.87 -3.80 4.35
CA THR A 509 17.89 -4.73 5.51
C THR A 509 16.50 -5.30 5.74
N TYR A 510 15.47 -4.47 5.64
CA TYR A 510 14.10 -4.87 5.85
C TYR A 510 13.62 -5.90 4.81
N LEU A 511 13.85 -5.65 3.53
CA LEU A 511 13.52 -6.57 2.44
C LEU A 511 14.22 -7.92 2.60
N SER A 512 15.50 -7.89 3.04
CA SER A 512 16.23 -9.10 3.39
C SER A 512 15.60 -9.85 4.56
N TYR A 513 15.19 -9.16 5.63
CA TYR A 513 14.47 -9.77 6.75
C TYR A 513 13.16 -10.44 6.31
N LEU A 514 12.32 -9.75 5.52
CA LEU A 514 11.04 -10.27 5.05
C LEU A 514 11.22 -11.56 4.25
N TYR A 515 12.08 -11.53 3.23
CA TYR A 515 12.31 -12.68 2.34
C TYR A 515 12.93 -13.85 3.10
N ASN A 516 13.91 -13.58 3.96
CA ASN A 516 14.59 -14.63 4.71
C ASN A 516 13.75 -15.19 5.86
N THR A 517 12.76 -14.46 6.38
CA THR A 517 11.90 -14.94 7.47
C THR A 517 10.68 -15.67 6.92
N PHE A 518 9.95 -15.04 5.99
CA PHE A 518 8.64 -15.53 5.55
C PHE A 518 8.69 -16.34 4.25
N LYS A 519 9.88 -16.44 3.61
CA LYS A 519 10.17 -17.37 2.50
C LYS A 519 9.26 -17.19 1.28
N LYS A 520 8.83 -15.96 1.01
CA LYS A 520 8.01 -15.59 -0.14
C LYS A 520 8.60 -14.40 -0.88
N PRO A 521 8.40 -14.30 -2.21
CA PRO A 521 8.69 -13.07 -2.95
C PRO A 521 8.04 -11.87 -2.27
N VAL A 522 8.74 -10.74 -2.28
CA VAL A 522 8.27 -9.50 -1.66
C VAL A 522 7.83 -8.53 -2.74
N LEU A 523 6.61 -8.02 -2.62
CA LEU A 523 6.11 -6.91 -3.42
C LEU A 523 6.07 -5.68 -2.51
N VAL A 524 6.85 -4.64 -2.84
CA VAL A 524 6.72 -3.33 -2.19
C VAL A 524 5.41 -2.73 -2.70
N SER A 525 4.33 -2.98 -1.98
CA SER A 525 2.97 -2.73 -2.44
C SER A 525 2.52 -1.28 -2.26
N GLU A 526 3.23 -0.52 -1.41
CA GLU A 526 3.20 0.94 -1.34
C GLU A 526 4.53 1.50 -0.81
N PHE A 527 4.93 2.65 -1.33
CA PHE A 527 5.96 3.51 -0.75
C PHE A 527 5.77 4.93 -1.31
N GLY A 528 5.98 5.95 -0.47
CA GLY A 528 5.63 7.32 -0.83
C GLY A 528 6.16 8.36 0.13
N PHE A 529 6.16 9.63 -0.28
CA PHE A 529 6.75 10.71 0.51
C PHE A 529 6.00 12.04 0.33
N PRO A 530 5.28 12.55 1.35
CA PRO A 530 4.61 13.83 1.27
C PRO A 530 5.58 14.95 1.64
N VAL A 531 5.99 15.77 0.67
CA VAL A 531 6.97 16.83 0.91
C VAL A 531 6.46 17.81 1.98
N PHE A 532 7.35 18.16 2.91
CA PHE A 532 7.03 19.05 4.02
C PHE A 532 6.49 20.40 3.51
N ALA A 533 5.34 20.81 4.04
CA ALA A 533 4.62 22.04 3.69
C ALA A 533 4.32 22.24 2.20
N GLU A 534 4.29 21.17 1.39
CA GLU A 534 4.05 21.30 -0.07
C GLU A 534 2.70 21.96 -0.39
N SER A 535 1.66 21.66 0.41
CA SER A 535 0.33 22.25 0.25
C SER A 535 0.27 23.74 0.56
N GLU A 536 1.29 24.28 1.23
CA GLU A 536 1.41 25.70 1.59
C GLU A 536 2.21 26.50 0.57
N SER A 537 2.82 25.85 -0.43
CA SER A 537 3.59 26.51 -1.48
C SER A 537 2.72 27.51 -2.25
N ALA A 538 3.20 28.75 -2.32
CA ALA A 538 2.48 29.86 -2.95
C ALA A 538 2.36 29.72 -4.47
N ALA A 539 3.34 29.07 -5.11
CA ALA A 539 3.34 28.79 -6.55
C ALA A 539 3.17 27.29 -6.80
N VAL A 540 2.29 26.94 -7.73
CA VAL A 540 2.10 25.53 -8.14
C VAL A 540 3.40 25.00 -8.73
N GLU A 541 4.16 25.82 -9.45
CA GLU A 541 5.44 25.47 -10.06
C GLU A 541 6.46 24.93 -9.04
N ASP A 542 6.46 25.46 -7.81
CA ASP A 542 7.32 24.97 -6.73
C ASP A 542 6.84 23.61 -6.19
N GLN A 543 5.53 23.34 -6.21
CA GLN A 543 4.98 22.02 -5.89
C GLN A 543 5.29 20.99 -6.99
N LEU A 544 5.36 21.42 -8.25
CA LEU A 544 5.70 20.54 -9.37
C LEU A 544 7.18 20.16 -9.38
N PHE A 545 8.07 20.98 -8.80
CA PHE A 545 9.50 20.70 -8.71
C PHE A 545 9.88 20.09 -7.33
N ASP A 546 9.32 18.92 -7.06
CA ASP A 546 9.37 18.21 -5.77
C ASP A 546 10.63 17.32 -5.58
N SER A 547 11.83 17.91 -5.65
CA SER A 547 13.09 17.17 -5.50
C SER A 547 13.18 16.26 -4.25
N PRO A 548 12.66 16.61 -3.05
CA PRO A 548 12.72 15.69 -1.91
C PRO A 548 11.94 14.38 -2.13
N ARG A 549 10.80 14.43 -2.84
CA ARG A 549 10.04 13.22 -3.22
C ARG A 549 10.82 12.39 -4.24
N SER A 550 11.48 13.05 -5.19
CA SER A 550 12.39 12.40 -6.15
C SER A 550 13.52 11.66 -5.42
N GLN A 551 14.17 12.31 -4.45
CA GLN A 551 15.24 11.70 -3.64
C GLN A 551 14.75 10.47 -2.87
N TYR A 552 13.55 10.52 -2.27
CA TYR A 552 12.96 9.36 -1.60
C TYR A 552 12.79 8.18 -2.56
N TYR A 553 12.06 8.38 -3.67
CA TYR A 553 11.76 7.32 -4.63
C TYR A 553 13.02 6.70 -5.23
N LEU A 554 13.95 7.53 -5.70
CA LEU A 554 15.18 7.05 -6.33
C LEU A 554 16.08 6.31 -5.34
N SER A 555 16.20 6.79 -4.11
CA SER A 555 17.01 6.12 -3.09
C SER A 555 16.41 4.78 -2.65
N PHE A 556 15.09 4.69 -2.49
CA PHE A 556 14.39 3.45 -2.17
C PHE A 556 14.51 2.43 -3.31
N MET A 557 14.35 2.86 -4.56
CA MET A 557 14.49 1.99 -5.73
C MET A 557 15.94 1.51 -5.93
N SER A 558 16.94 2.33 -5.65
CA SER A 558 18.35 1.90 -5.61
C SER A 558 18.60 0.83 -4.54
N GLU A 559 17.99 0.93 -3.36
CA GLU A 559 18.13 -0.08 -2.30
C GLU A 559 17.33 -1.37 -2.60
N ILE A 560 16.19 -1.27 -3.29
CA ILE A 560 15.51 -2.43 -3.87
C ILE A 560 16.43 -3.17 -4.84
N LEU A 561 17.06 -2.46 -5.79
CA LEU A 561 18.01 -3.07 -6.74
C LEU A 561 19.18 -3.74 -6.02
N LYS A 562 19.77 -3.09 -5.02
CA LYS A 562 20.84 -3.69 -4.21
C LYS A 562 20.36 -4.94 -3.48
N SER A 563 19.15 -4.94 -2.90
CA SER A 563 18.60 -6.13 -2.25
C SER A 563 18.47 -7.31 -3.22
N ILE A 564 18.09 -7.05 -4.48
CA ILE A 564 17.98 -8.07 -5.53
C ILE A 564 19.37 -8.61 -5.90
N HIS A 565 20.30 -7.71 -6.27
CA HIS A 565 21.58 -8.09 -6.89
C HIS A 565 22.67 -8.49 -5.89
N GLU A 566 22.71 -7.85 -4.73
CA GLU A 566 23.76 -8.06 -3.75
C GLU A 566 23.33 -9.04 -2.64
N ASP A 567 22.05 -9.04 -2.26
CA ASP A 567 21.54 -9.88 -1.16
C ASP A 567 20.73 -11.10 -1.66
N GLY A 568 20.40 -11.17 -2.94
CA GLY A 568 19.62 -12.28 -3.52
C GLY A 568 18.16 -12.31 -3.07
N VAL A 569 17.61 -11.17 -2.69
CA VAL A 569 16.20 -11.02 -2.28
C VAL A 569 15.30 -11.04 -3.50
N ASN A 570 14.27 -11.89 -3.50
CA ASN A 570 13.26 -11.88 -4.55
C ASN A 570 12.25 -10.76 -4.33
N VAL A 571 12.62 -9.54 -4.73
CA VAL A 571 11.69 -8.40 -4.81
C VAL A 571 11.03 -8.39 -6.19
N MET A 572 9.75 -8.73 -6.24
CA MET A 572 9.02 -8.89 -7.51
C MET A 572 8.47 -7.57 -8.08
N GLY A 573 8.41 -6.50 -7.28
CA GLY A 573 7.88 -5.22 -7.73
C GLY A 573 7.88 -4.12 -6.69
N ALA A 574 7.49 -2.92 -7.15
CA ALA A 574 7.28 -1.74 -6.34
C ALA A 574 6.14 -0.87 -6.92
N LEU A 575 5.20 -0.47 -6.06
CA LEU A 575 4.04 0.36 -6.42
C LEU A 575 4.11 1.68 -5.64
N ALA A 576 4.19 2.80 -6.35
CA ALA A 576 4.33 4.11 -5.74
C ALA A 576 3.00 4.64 -5.17
N TRP A 577 2.98 5.01 -3.89
CA TRP A 577 1.88 5.73 -3.26
C TRP A 577 2.14 7.25 -3.31
N SER A 578 1.39 8.04 -4.07
CA SER A 578 0.25 7.64 -4.91
C SER A 578 0.29 8.34 -6.26
N PHE A 579 -0.57 7.90 -7.18
CA PHE A 579 -0.59 8.44 -8.53
C PHE A 579 -0.96 9.94 -8.60
N ALA A 580 -1.66 10.46 -7.60
CA ALA A 580 -2.09 11.86 -7.50
C ALA A 580 -2.32 12.24 -6.04
N ASP A 581 -2.18 13.53 -5.72
CA ASP A 581 -2.48 14.05 -4.39
C ASP A 581 -3.92 13.69 -4.05
N ASN A 582 -4.16 13.07 -2.91
CA ASN A 582 -5.46 12.48 -2.58
C ASN A 582 -5.97 12.92 -1.20
N TRP A 583 -7.07 12.32 -0.75
CA TRP A 583 -7.63 12.53 0.58
C TRP A 583 -7.02 11.54 1.58
N GLU A 584 -6.04 11.98 2.37
CA GLU A 584 -5.36 11.13 3.35
C GLU A 584 -6.18 11.06 4.66
N PHE A 585 -7.33 10.38 4.57
CA PHE A 585 -8.23 10.09 5.71
C PHE A 585 -8.68 11.35 6.48
N GLY A 586 -9.10 12.38 5.75
CA GLY A 586 -9.57 13.65 6.30
C GLY A 586 -8.57 14.81 6.18
N ASP A 587 -7.40 14.57 5.58
CA ASP A 587 -6.31 15.52 5.45
C ASP A 587 -5.83 15.66 3.99
N TYR A 588 -5.92 16.88 3.44
CA TYR A 588 -5.41 17.22 2.10
C TYR A 588 -4.03 17.88 2.13
N THR A 589 -3.46 18.15 3.31
CA THR A 589 -2.13 18.76 3.46
C THR A 589 -1.01 17.75 3.24
N GLN A 590 -1.29 16.46 3.41
CA GLN A 590 -0.38 15.36 3.13
C GLN A 590 -0.40 15.00 1.64
N GLN A 591 0.34 15.77 0.84
CA GLN A 591 0.40 15.58 -0.60
C GLN A 591 1.34 14.43 -0.98
N PHE A 592 0.87 13.17 -0.98
CA PHE A 592 1.67 12.01 -1.39
C PHE A 592 1.86 11.85 -2.91
N GLY A 593 1.08 12.58 -3.70
CA GLY A 593 0.91 12.32 -5.12
C GLY A 593 2.13 12.63 -5.96
N LEU A 594 2.36 11.76 -6.96
CA LEU A 594 3.20 12.01 -8.13
C LEU A 594 2.58 13.05 -9.09
N GLN A 595 1.31 13.40 -8.88
CA GLN A 595 0.61 14.47 -9.57
C GLN A 595 -0.03 15.42 -8.57
N TYR A 596 0.08 16.71 -8.86
CA TYR A 596 -0.71 17.74 -8.20
C TYR A 596 -2.18 17.62 -8.62
N VAL A 597 -3.10 17.88 -7.69
CA VAL A 597 -4.54 18.00 -7.97
C VAL A 597 -5.05 19.36 -7.53
N ASN A 598 -5.60 20.13 -8.48
CA ASN A 598 -6.32 21.35 -8.16
C ASN A 598 -7.66 20.99 -7.51
N ARG A 599 -7.82 21.28 -6.21
CA ARG A 599 -9.04 20.89 -5.46
C ARG A 599 -10.31 21.60 -5.91
N THR A 600 -10.21 22.68 -6.67
CA THR A 600 -11.36 23.42 -7.21
C THR A 600 -11.77 22.92 -8.59
N SER A 601 -10.80 22.71 -9.50
CA SER A 601 -11.08 22.33 -10.89
C SER A 601 -10.92 20.83 -11.17
N GLN A 602 -10.36 20.08 -10.22
CA GLN A 602 -9.94 18.68 -10.39
C GLN A 602 -8.89 18.48 -11.50
N GLU A 603 -8.23 19.54 -11.96
CA GLU A 603 -7.12 19.45 -12.91
C GLU A 603 -5.88 18.78 -12.28
N ARG A 604 -5.21 17.92 -13.05
CA ARG A 604 -3.96 17.24 -12.65
C ARG A 604 -2.76 17.86 -13.34
N ARG A 605 -1.62 17.97 -12.64
CA ARG A 605 -0.32 18.33 -13.23
C ARG A 605 0.77 17.38 -12.74
N PHE A 606 1.66 16.93 -13.64
CA PHE A 606 2.76 16.03 -13.28
C PHE A 606 3.79 16.75 -12.40
N LYS A 607 4.27 16.07 -11.35
CA LYS A 607 5.41 16.53 -10.55
C LYS A 607 6.71 15.89 -11.05
N LYS A 608 7.85 16.50 -10.74
CA LYS A 608 9.19 16.06 -11.13
C LYS A 608 9.48 14.62 -10.70
N SER A 609 9.08 14.26 -9.49
CA SER A 609 9.26 12.90 -8.96
C SER A 609 8.63 11.81 -9.82
N PHE A 610 7.55 12.11 -10.54
CA PHE A 610 6.94 11.13 -11.44
C PHE A 610 7.83 10.84 -12.65
N PHE A 611 8.36 11.89 -13.28
CA PHE A 611 9.30 11.75 -14.38
C PHE A 611 10.55 11.01 -13.95
N ASP A 612 11.13 11.39 -12.81
CA ASP A 612 12.36 10.78 -12.31
C ASP A 612 12.18 9.30 -11.99
N LEU A 613 11.09 8.94 -11.30
CA LEU A 613 10.82 7.56 -10.94
C LEU A 613 10.57 6.69 -12.18
N VAL A 614 9.77 7.17 -13.13
CA VAL A 614 9.47 6.41 -14.35
C VAL A 614 10.70 6.31 -15.26
N ASP A 615 11.49 7.38 -15.44
CA ASP A 615 12.76 7.33 -16.19
C ASP A 615 13.78 6.40 -15.51
N PHE A 616 13.85 6.43 -14.17
CA PHE A 616 14.73 5.54 -13.41
C PHE A 616 14.42 4.07 -13.68
N VAL A 617 13.15 3.69 -13.64
CA VAL A 617 12.72 2.32 -13.93
C VAL A 617 12.93 2.01 -15.40
N ALA A 618 12.45 2.85 -16.32
CA ALA A 618 12.54 2.60 -17.77
C ALA A 618 13.99 2.41 -18.25
N THR A 619 14.94 3.18 -17.71
CA THR A 619 16.37 3.06 -18.04
C THR A 619 17.05 1.82 -17.44
N ARG A 620 16.37 1.12 -16.53
CA ARG A 620 16.88 -0.05 -15.80
C ARG A 620 16.06 -1.32 -16.01
N MET A 621 14.94 -1.25 -16.72
CA MET A 621 14.28 -2.44 -17.27
C MET A 621 15.09 -2.92 -18.47
N GLY A 622 15.33 -4.23 -18.58
CA GLY A 622 16.01 -4.80 -19.74
C GLY A 622 15.34 -4.34 -21.05
N SER A 623 16.14 -3.98 -22.06
CA SER A 623 15.63 -3.74 -23.41
C SER A 623 15.07 -5.07 -23.91
N SER A 624 13.74 -5.16 -24.06
CA SER A 624 13.12 -6.26 -24.79
C SER A 624 13.27 -6.04 -26.29
#